data_AF-A0A4V3UNG9-F1
#
_entry.id   AF-A0A4V3UNG9-F1
#
_cell.length_a   1.000
_cell.length_b   1.000
_cell.length_c   1.000
_cell.angle_alpha   90.00
_cell.angle_beta   90.00
_cell.angle_gamma   90.00
#
_symmetry.space_group_name_H-M   'P 1'
#
loop_
_entity.id
_entity.type
_entity.pdbx_description
1 polymer ?
#
loop_
_entity_poly.entity_id
_entity_poly.type
_entity_poly.pdbx_seq_one_letter_code
_entity_poly.pdbx_strand_id
1 'polypeptide(L)'
;MQLFGHLMSFRTSTSRRIREMSQYLGEIALYHTDLRKTRQKERVDQTPYLGHFKLNSAIELVSDEHEEYDLLHNEELQVDFTPLFECLHIHDSLGQMDKFRIEYANTRRRQKELLTPSSISLMDDDNAGLHNLLEEMAGFAIVERSTMKRVPDLRSPVDVEELWDSLCQTAVGLISNALSEVDNAESLLRIKNLIALFMQTMNVS
;
A
#
# COMPACT_ATOMS: atom_id res chain seq x y z
N MET A 1 3.49 19.78 -30.22
CA MET A 1 4.57 19.90 -29.22
C MET A 1 4.07 20.37 -27.84
N GLN A 2 3.12 21.31 -27.74
CA GLN A 2 2.56 21.76 -26.45
C GLN A 2 1.71 20.71 -25.70
N LEU A 3 0.87 19.91 -26.39
CA LEU A 3 0.08 18.83 -25.78
C LEU A 3 0.95 17.73 -25.14
N PHE A 4 2.05 17.36 -25.81
CA PHE A 4 3.02 16.38 -25.29
C PHE A 4 3.75 16.90 -24.05
N GLY A 5 4.12 18.19 -24.03
CA GLY A 5 4.71 18.83 -22.85
C GLY A 5 3.74 18.92 -21.68
N HIS A 6 2.45 19.17 -21.94
CA HIS A 6 1.41 19.17 -20.91
C HIS A 6 1.16 17.77 -20.35
N LEU A 7 1.05 16.75 -21.20
CA LEU A 7 0.92 15.34 -20.80
C LEU A 7 2.13 14.87 -19.97
N MET A 8 3.35 15.28 -20.34
CA MET A 8 4.56 14.88 -19.63
C MET A 8 4.73 15.61 -18.28
N SER A 9 4.34 16.88 -18.21
CA SER A 9 4.28 17.67 -16.97
C SER A 9 3.19 17.17 -16.02
N PHE A 10 2.04 16.78 -16.58
CA PHE A 10 0.95 16.16 -15.83
C PHE A 10 1.34 14.77 -15.31
N ARG A 11 2.11 13.99 -16.09
CA ARG A 11 2.64 12.68 -15.70
C ARG A 11 3.66 12.75 -14.55
N THR A 12 4.52 13.77 -14.52
CA THR A 12 5.52 13.93 -13.45
C THR A 12 4.90 14.49 -12.18
N SER A 13 3.94 15.41 -12.28
CA SER A 13 3.23 15.95 -11.12
C SER A 13 2.30 14.91 -10.48
N THR A 14 1.57 14.12 -11.28
CA THR A 14 0.77 13.00 -10.78
C THR A 14 1.65 11.92 -10.18
N SER A 15 2.78 11.55 -10.79
CA SER A 15 3.67 10.53 -10.22
C SER A 15 4.27 10.93 -8.86
N ARG A 16 4.60 12.21 -8.65
CA ARG A 16 5.09 12.72 -7.37
C ARG A 16 3.98 12.81 -6.33
N ARG A 17 2.80 13.33 -6.70
CA ARG A 17 1.62 13.37 -5.82
C ARG A 17 1.17 11.97 -5.43
N ILE A 18 1.16 11.01 -6.35
CA ILE A 18 0.84 9.60 -6.06
C ILE A 18 1.86 8.99 -5.09
N ARG A 19 3.14 9.39 -5.14
CA ARG A 19 4.15 8.91 -4.17
C ARG A 19 3.90 9.46 -2.77
N GLU A 20 3.77 10.78 -2.63
CA GLU A 20 3.51 11.43 -1.34
C GLU A 20 2.17 10.97 -0.75
N MET A 21 1.14 10.84 -1.59
CA MET A 21 -0.17 10.28 -1.19
C MET A 21 -0.09 8.80 -0.85
N SER A 22 0.76 8.01 -1.53
CA SER A 22 0.88 6.58 -1.23
C SER A 22 1.46 6.36 0.16
N GLN A 23 2.54 7.07 0.54
CA GLN A 23 3.10 6.89 1.88
C GLN A 23 2.06 7.21 2.97
N TYR A 24 1.39 8.36 2.86
CA TYR A 24 0.35 8.76 3.80
C TYR A 24 -0.84 7.78 3.82
N LEU A 25 -1.24 7.24 2.67
CA LEU A 25 -2.27 6.20 2.58
C LEU A 25 -1.84 4.92 3.31
N GLY A 26 -0.56 4.54 3.22
CA GLY A 26 0.00 3.40 3.93
C GLY A 26 0.03 3.61 5.44
N GLU A 27 0.42 4.80 5.89
CA GLU A 27 0.38 5.22 7.29
C GLU A 27 -1.04 5.10 7.86
N ILE A 28 -2.02 5.73 7.20
CA ILE A 28 -3.44 5.64 7.58
C ILE A 28 -3.89 4.18 7.62
N ALA A 29 -3.55 3.38 6.60
CA ALA A 29 -3.99 1.98 6.54
C ALA A 29 -3.45 1.15 7.71
N LEU A 30 -2.17 1.31 8.07
CA LEU A 30 -1.57 0.65 9.22
C LEU A 30 -2.19 1.15 10.53
N TYR A 31 -2.37 2.46 10.67
CA TYR A 31 -2.99 3.10 11.83
C TYR A 31 -4.40 2.55 12.10
N HIS A 32 -5.26 2.55 11.08
CA HIS A 32 -6.63 2.02 11.23
C HIS A 32 -6.63 0.52 11.51
N THR A 33 -5.68 -0.25 10.97
CA THR A 33 -5.55 -1.67 11.30
C THR A 33 -5.15 -1.88 12.77
N ASP A 34 -4.30 -1.01 13.33
CA ASP A 34 -3.90 -1.11 14.73
C ASP A 34 -5.03 -0.67 15.69
N LEU A 35 -5.81 0.36 15.32
CA LEU A 35 -7.04 0.72 16.02
C LEU A 35 -8.03 -0.46 16.04
N ARG A 36 -8.23 -1.12 14.90
CA ARG A 36 -9.07 -2.32 14.79
C ARG A 36 -8.61 -3.44 15.71
N LYS A 37 -7.30 -3.68 15.75
CA LYS A 37 -6.70 -4.65 16.65
C LYS A 37 -6.91 -4.30 18.12
N THR A 38 -6.88 -3.02 18.48
CA THR A 38 -7.16 -2.55 19.84
C THR A 38 -8.63 -2.74 20.21
N ARG A 39 -9.57 -2.32 19.35
CA ARG A 39 -11.00 -2.57 19.54
C ARG A 39 -11.33 -4.06 19.67
N GLN A 40 -10.69 -4.91 18.86
CA GLN A 40 -10.90 -6.34 18.95
C GLN A 40 -10.45 -6.89 20.30
N LYS A 41 -9.33 -6.42 20.87
CA LYS A 41 -8.91 -6.82 22.23
C LYS A 41 -9.95 -6.43 23.27
N GLU A 42 -10.45 -5.20 23.23
CA GLU A 42 -11.49 -4.72 24.15
C GLU A 42 -12.78 -5.55 24.05
N ARG A 43 -13.18 -5.92 22.83
CA ARG A 43 -14.33 -6.80 22.59
C ARG A 43 -14.11 -8.21 23.16
N VAL A 44 -12.89 -8.74 23.04
CA VAL A 44 -12.53 -10.06 23.60
C VAL A 44 -12.58 -10.04 25.12
N ASP A 45 -12.16 -8.94 25.76
CA ASP A 45 -12.24 -8.79 27.22
C ASP A 45 -13.69 -8.76 27.72
N GLN A 46 -14.61 -8.17 26.94
CA GLN A 46 -16.04 -8.16 27.26
C GLN A 46 -16.73 -9.49 26.93
N THR A 47 -16.33 -10.13 25.83
CA THR A 47 -16.92 -11.38 25.32
C THR A 47 -15.82 -12.37 24.97
N PRO A 48 -15.45 -13.27 25.91
CA PRO A 48 -14.33 -14.21 25.72
C PRO A 48 -14.46 -15.11 24.48
N TYR A 49 -15.68 -15.42 24.04
CA TYR A 49 -15.94 -16.20 22.81
C TYR A 49 -15.36 -15.53 21.55
N LEU A 50 -15.28 -14.19 21.51
CA LEU A 50 -14.71 -13.48 20.37
C LEU A 50 -13.20 -13.71 20.23
N GLY A 51 -12.53 -14.19 21.29
CA GLY A 51 -11.10 -14.50 21.28
C GLY A 51 -10.72 -15.66 20.36
N HIS A 52 -11.69 -16.47 19.94
CA HIS A 52 -11.48 -17.53 18.95
C HIS A 52 -11.33 -16.99 17.52
N PHE A 53 -11.77 -15.76 17.26
CA PHE A 53 -11.74 -15.15 15.94
C PHE A 53 -10.53 -14.24 15.81
N LYS A 54 -9.73 -14.50 14.77
CA LYS A 54 -8.59 -13.66 14.42
C LYS A 54 -9.06 -12.38 13.73
N LEU A 55 -8.20 -11.36 13.76
CA LEU A 55 -8.35 -10.18 12.92
C LEU A 55 -8.50 -10.61 11.45
N ASN A 56 -9.39 -9.94 10.71
CA ASN A 56 -9.76 -10.20 9.31
C ASN A 56 -10.63 -11.46 9.11
N SER A 57 -11.10 -12.09 10.19
CA SER A 57 -12.15 -13.11 10.07
C SER A 57 -13.49 -12.45 9.77
N ALA A 58 -14.40 -13.19 9.12
CA ALA A 58 -15.73 -12.68 8.79
C ALA A 58 -16.48 -12.12 10.02
N ILE A 59 -16.33 -12.77 11.18
CA ILE A 59 -16.97 -12.34 12.42
C ILE A 59 -16.34 -11.04 12.96
N GLU A 60 -15.03 -10.89 12.88
CA GLU A 60 -14.37 -9.64 13.28
C GLU A 60 -14.74 -8.48 12.34
N LEU A 61 -14.76 -8.71 11.03
CA LEU A 61 -15.12 -7.69 10.04
C LEU A 61 -16.56 -7.19 10.24
N VAL A 62 -17.52 -8.10 10.43
CA VAL A 62 -18.92 -7.73 10.73
C VAL A 62 -19.03 -7.00 12.07
N SER A 63 -18.22 -7.37 13.06
CA SER A 63 -18.21 -6.69 14.36
C SER A 63 -17.64 -5.27 14.30
N ASP A 64 -16.84 -4.96 13.27
CA ASP A 64 -16.20 -3.65 13.06
C ASP A 64 -16.87 -2.81 11.95
N GLU A 65 -17.94 -3.30 11.33
CA GLU A 65 -18.60 -2.66 10.17
C GLU A 65 -19.06 -1.21 10.45
N HIS A 66 -19.47 -0.91 11.68
CA HIS A 66 -19.86 0.45 12.09
C HIS A 66 -18.69 1.45 12.16
N GLU A 67 -17.46 0.96 12.19
CA GLU A 67 -16.21 1.74 12.26
C GLU A 67 -15.44 1.65 10.93
N GLU A 68 -16.11 1.22 9.84
CA GLU A 68 -15.49 1.10 8.52
C GLU A 68 -15.01 2.48 8.02
N TYR A 69 -13.74 2.52 7.63
CA TYR A 69 -13.07 3.73 7.18
C TYR A 69 -12.65 3.57 5.71
N ASP A 70 -13.20 4.40 4.82
CA ASP A 70 -12.77 4.43 3.42
C ASP A 70 -11.39 5.10 3.33
N LEU A 71 -10.36 4.27 3.15
CA LEU A 71 -8.97 4.69 3.02
C LEU A 71 -8.74 5.63 1.82
N LEU A 72 -9.56 5.53 0.78
CA LEU A 72 -9.38 6.30 -0.47
C LEU A 72 -10.21 7.58 -0.51
N HIS A 73 -11.29 7.64 0.26
CA HIS A 73 -12.20 8.79 0.33
C HIS A 73 -12.63 9.07 1.76
N ASN A 74 -11.89 9.94 2.44
CA ASN A 74 -12.22 10.43 3.77
C ASN A 74 -11.96 11.95 3.88
N GLU A 75 -12.23 12.54 5.04
CA GLU A 75 -12.09 13.99 5.25
C GLU A 75 -10.65 14.48 5.05
N GLU A 76 -9.66 13.61 5.26
CA GLU A 76 -8.22 13.94 5.23
C GLU A 76 -7.58 13.64 3.86
N LEU A 77 -8.08 12.63 3.14
CA LEU A 77 -7.52 12.12 1.89
C LEU A 77 -8.60 11.78 0.86
N GLN A 78 -8.42 12.30 -0.34
CA GLN A 78 -9.25 12.00 -1.51
C GLN A 78 -8.34 11.59 -2.68
N VAL A 79 -8.36 10.31 -3.03
CA VAL A 79 -7.57 9.78 -4.15
C VAL A 79 -8.30 10.01 -5.46
N ASP A 80 -7.90 11.05 -6.20
CA ASP A 80 -8.51 11.40 -7.48
C ASP A 80 -8.01 10.51 -8.63
N PHE A 81 -8.89 9.63 -9.12
CA PHE A 81 -8.66 8.79 -10.30
C PHE A 81 -9.11 9.44 -11.62
N THR A 82 -9.75 10.61 -11.59
CA THR A 82 -10.22 11.34 -12.78
C THR A 82 -9.13 11.44 -13.85
N PRO A 83 -7.88 11.79 -13.52
CA PRO A 83 -6.87 11.94 -14.57
C PRO A 83 -6.45 10.63 -15.24
N LEU A 84 -6.56 9.50 -14.53
CA LEU A 84 -6.36 8.18 -15.14
C LEU A 84 -7.46 7.90 -16.17
N PHE A 85 -8.72 8.19 -15.82
CA PHE A 85 -9.85 8.01 -16.72
C PHE A 85 -9.77 8.93 -17.94
N GLU A 86 -9.36 10.19 -17.76
CA GLU A 86 -9.09 11.10 -18.88
C GLU A 86 -8.01 10.55 -19.80
N CYS A 87 -6.90 10.05 -19.26
CA CYS A 87 -5.84 9.44 -20.05
C CYS A 87 -6.33 8.22 -20.83
N LEU A 88 -7.14 7.36 -20.19
CA LEU A 88 -7.77 6.21 -20.85
C LEU A 88 -8.65 6.67 -22.02
N HIS A 89 -9.56 7.61 -21.81
CA HIS A 89 -10.46 8.11 -22.85
C HIS A 89 -9.70 8.77 -24.01
N ILE A 90 -8.65 9.55 -23.73
CA ILE A 90 -7.81 10.18 -24.75
C ILE A 90 -7.11 9.11 -25.59
N HIS A 91 -6.46 8.13 -24.97
CA HIS A 91 -5.73 7.10 -25.71
C HIS A 91 -6.67 6.15 -26.47
N ASP A 92 -7.87 5.89 -25.96
CA ASP A 92 -8.91 5.15 -26.67
C ASP A 92 -9.34 5.88 -27.93
N SER A 93 -9.67 7.18 -27.80
CA SER A 93 -10.08 8.04 -28.91
C SER A 93 -9.00 8.17 -30.00
N LEU A 94 -7.73 8.03 -29.62
CA LEU A 94 -6.58 8.07 -30.54
C LEU A 94 -6.21 6.70 -31.12
N GLY A 95 -6.86 5.61 -30.69
CA GLY A 95 -6.50 4.24 -31.08
C GLY A 95 -5.13 3.79 -30.56
N GLN A 96 -4.69 4.33 -29.42
CA GLN A 96 -3.36 4.11 -28.83
C GLN A 96 -3.41 3.40 -27.46
N MET A 97 -4.50 2.67 -27.18
CA MET A 97 -4.72 2.03 -25.89
C MET A 97 -3.61 1.03 -25.52
N ASP A 98 -3.16 0.19 -26.46
CA ASP A 98 -2.11 -0.80 -26.18
C ASP A 98 -0.78 -0.15 -25.79
N LYS A 99 -0.44 0.95 -26.47
CA LYS A 99 0.73 1.76 -26.12
C LYS A 99 0.60 2.35 -24.72
N PHE A 100 -0.56 2.90 -24.38
CA PHE A 100 -0.82 3.45 -23.06
C PHE A 100 -0.68 2.41 -21.95
N ARG A 101 -1.23 1.20 -22.14
CA ARG A 101 -1.10 0.09 -21.17
C ARG A 101 0.35 -0.26 -20.88
N ILE A 102 1.18 -0.37 -21.93
CA ILE A 102 2.62 -0.65 -21.81
C ILE A 102 3.34 0.48 -21.05
N GLU A 103 3.07 1.73 -21.43
CA GLU A 103 3.69 2.91 -20.78
C GLU A 103 3.27 3.03 -19.31
N TYR A 104 2.01 2.76 -19.00
CA TYR A 104 1.49 2.74 -17.64
C TYR A 104 2.17 1.65 -16.81
N ALA A 105 2.23 0.40 -17.30
CA ALA A 105 2.88 -0.70 -16.60
C ALA A 105 4.36 -0.42 -16.31
N ASN A 106 5.09 0.13 -17.29
CA ASN A 106 6.50 0.51 -17.12
C ASN A 106 6.68 1.64 -16.09
N THR A 107 5.75 2.60 -16.05
CA THR A 107 5.77 3.68 -15.05
C THR A 107 5.59 3.12 -13.64
N ARG A 108 4.65 2.18 -13.44
CA ARG A 108 4.43 1.55 -12.13
C ARG A 108 5.61 0.68 -11.68
N ARG A 109 6.25 -0.06 -12.59
CA ARG A 109 7.50 -0.80 -12.30
C ARG A 109 8.62 0.13 -11.83
N ARG A 110 8.81 1.26 -12.52
CA ARG A 110 9.81 2.27 -12.13
C ARG A 110 9.48 2.93 -10.79
N GLN A 111 8.21 3.17 -10.50
CA GLN A 111 7.80 3.71 -9.20
C GLN A 111 8.09 2.71 -8.08
N LYS A 112 7.81 1.41 -8.27
CA LYS A 112 8.17 0.36 -7.32
C LYS A 112 9.66 0.41 -6.95
N GLU A 113 10.55 0.56 -7.94
CA GLU A 113 12.00 0.67 -7.72
C GLU A 113 12.39 1.87 -6.85
N LEU A 114 11.62 2.96 -6.88
CA LEU A 114 11.87 4.16 -6.08
C LEU A 114 11.37 4.08 -4.63
N LEU A 115 10.53 3.09 -4.30
CA LEU A 115 10.05 2.82 -2.94
C LEU A 115 11.07 2.05 -2.11
N THR A 116 11.99 1.35 -2.77
CA THR A 116 12.92 0.47 -2.07
C THR A 116 14.24 1.19 -1.81
N PRO A 117 14.60 1.50 -0.56
CA PRO A 117 15.92 2.04 -0.25
C PRO A 117 17.00 0.97 -0.46
N SER A 118 18.26 1.39 -0.60
CA SER A 118 19.40 0.47 -0.72
C SER A 118 19.69 -0.30 0.57
N SER A 119 19.31 0.24 1.71
CA SER A 119 19.47 -0.34 3.04
C SER A 119 18.45 0.27 4.01
N ILE A 120 18.08 -0.46 5.05
CA ILE A 120 17.30 0.05 6.18
C ILE A 120 18.08 -0.16 7.48
N SER A 121 17.84 0.71 8.47
CA SER A 121 18.29 0.50 9.84
C SER A 121 17.11 -0.03 10.66
N LEU A 122 17.38 -0.97 11.57
CA LEU A 122 16.44 -1.49 12.56
C LEU A 122 16.88 -1.18 14.01
N MET A 123 17.88 -0.30 14.15
CA MET A 123 18.51 0.07 15.42
C MET A 123 18.17 1.51 15.83
N ASP A 124 17.42 2.23 15.01
CA ASP A 124 16.86 3.53 15.35
C ASP A 124 15.78 3.37 16.42
N ASP A 125 15.72 4.33 17.37
CA ASP A 125 14.88 4.24 18.58
C ASP A 125 13.40 3.91 18.27
N ASP A 126 12.92 4.29 17.09
CA ASP A 126 11.55 4.09 16.62
C ASP A 126 11.37 3.08 15.47
N ASN A 127 12.42 2.40 15.00
CA ASN A 127 12.37 1.59 13.76
C ASN A 127 11.78 2.39 12.57
N ALA A 128 12.02 3.70 12.52
CA ALA A 128 11.49 4.60 11.51
C ALA A 128 11.84 4.12 10.09
N GLY A 129 13.02 3.52 9.90
CA GLY A 129 13.39 2.90 8.62
C GLY A 129 12.43 1.80 8.16
N LEU A 130 12.01 0.93 9.09
CA LEU A 130 11.07 -0.15 8.80
C LEU A 130 9.63 0.35 8.64
N HIS A 131 9.21 1.30 9.48
CA HIS A 131 7.91 1.95 9.37
C HIS A 131 7.72 2.57 7.98
N ASN A 132 8.64 3.46 7.59
CA ASN A 132 8.60 4.13 6.29
C ASN A 132 8.56 3.13 5.12
N LEU A 133 9.36 2.06 5.17
CA LEU A 133 9.35 1.02 4.14
C LEU A 133 7.97 0.36 4.01
N LEU A 134 7.40 -0.07 5.12
CA LEU A 134 6.11 -0.78 5.12
C LEU A 134 4.94 0.15 4.77
N GLU A 135 4.99 1.41 5.17
CA GLU A 135 4.02 2.45 4.79
C GLU A 135 4.05 2.74 3.29
N GLU A 136 5.23 3.01 2.73
CA GLU A 136 5.39 3.23 1.28
C GLU A 136 4.90 2.01 0.48
N MET A 137 5.23 0.79 0.94
CA MET A 137 4.77 -0.45 0.32
C MET A 137 3.25 -0.63 0.39
N ALA A 138 2.65 -0.44 1.58
CA ALA A 138 1.22 -0.60 1.79
C ALA A 138 0.44 0.39 0.92
N GLY A 139 0.84 1.66 0.97
CA GLY A 139 0.28 2.72 0.15
C GLY A 139 0.29 2.42 -1.34
N PHE A 140 1.45 2.02 -1.85
CA PHE A 140 1.59 1.66 -3.25
C PHE A 140 0.65 0.51 -3.63
N ALA A 141 0.63 -0.56 -2.83
CA ALA A 141 -0.19 -1.73 -3.10
C ALA A 141 -1.70 -1.44 -3.02
N ILE A 142 -2.14 -0.61 -2.06
CA ILE A 142 -3.55 -0.18 -1.96
C ILE A 142 -3.96 0.60 -3.22
N VAL A 143 -3.12 1.53 -3.70
CA VAL A 143 -3.38 2.26 -4.95
C VAL A 143 -3.43 1.31 -6.15
N GLU A 144 -2.52 0.35 -6.24
CA GLU A 144 -2.50 -0.63 -7.33
C GLU A 144 -3.79 -1.47 -7.36
N ARG A 145 -4.19 -2.04 -6.21
CA ARG A 145 -5.43 -2.82 -6.08
C ARG A 145 -6.65 -1.97 -6.42
N SER A 146 -6.69 -0.74 -5.93
CA SER A 146 -7.79 0.21 -6.17
C SER A 146 -7.90 0.62 -7.63
N THR A 147 -6.77 0.73 -8.32
CA THR A 147 -6.71 0.97 -9.77
C THR A 147 -7.27 -0.22 -10.52
N MET A 148 -6.83 -1.45 -10.17
CA MET A 148 -7.30 -2.67 -10.83
C MET A 148 -8.79 -2.95 -10.61
N LYS A 149 -9.33 -2.63 -9.44
CA LYS A 149 -10.78 -2.71 -9.17
C LYS A 149 -11.58 -1.77 -10.08
N ARG A 150 -11.05 -0.59 -10.40
CA ARG A 150 -11.72 0.44 -11.22
C ARG A 150 -11.53 0.24 -12.73
N VAL A 151 -10.34 -0.21 -13.14
CA VAL A 151 -9.98 -0.43 -14.54
C VAL A 151 -9.30 -1.79 -14.70
N PRO A 152 -10.07 -2.90 -14.67
CA PRO A 152 -9.51 -4.25 -14.75
C PRO A 152 -8.71 -4.50 -16.04
N ASP A 153 -9.10 -3.85 -17.14
CA ASP A 153 -8.46 -4.03 -18.45
C ASP A 153 -7.21 -3.16 -18.67
N LEU A 154 -6.76 -2.42 -17.66
CA LEU A 154 -5.57 -1.56 -17.79
C LEU A 154 -4.27 -2.39 -17.78
N ARG A 155 -4.23 -3.47 -17.00
CA ARG A 155 -3.09 -4.40 -16.90
C ARG A 155 -3.58 -5.81 -16.61
N SER A 156 -2.75 -6.82 -16.89
CA SER A 156 -3.10 -8.18 -16.48
C SER A 156 -3.03 -8.32 -14.95
N PRO A 157 -3.88 -9.15 -14.32
CA PRO A 157 -3.76 -9.48 -12.91
C PRO A 157 -2.38 -10.07 -12.55
N VAL A 158 -1.81 -10.86 -13.47
CA VAL A 158 -0.49 -11.48 -13.34
C VAL A 158 0.61 -10.42 -13.24
N ASP A 159 0.58 -9.38 -14.07
CA ASP A 159 1.57 -8.28 -14.00
C ASP A 159 1.58 -7.59 -12.62
N VAL A 160 0.41 -7.49 -11.98
CA VAL A 160 0.26 -6.84 -10.67
C VAL A 160 0.70 -7.75 -9.54
N GLU A 161 0.43 -9.05 -9.65
CA GLU A 161 0.91 -10.07 -8.72
C GLU A 161 2.43 -10.18 -8.75
N GLU A 162 3.06 -10.24 -9.92
CA GLU A 162 4.52 -10.27 -10.06
C GLU A 162 5.18 -9.00 -9.49
N LEU A 163 4.56 -7.83 -9.70
CA LEU A 163 5.01 -6.58 -9.13
C LEU A 163 4.99 -6.61 -7.59
N TRP A 164 3.92 -7.17 -7.02
CA TRP A 164 3.75 -7.33 -5.57
C TRP A 164 4.75 -8.33 -4.99
N ASP A 165 4.90 -9.51 -5.61
CA ASP A 165 5.86 -10.53 -5.19
C ASP A 165 7.29 -10.00 -5.22
N SER A 166 7.66 -9.28 -6.26
CA SER A 166 8.97 -8.62 -6.36
C SER A 166 9.18 -7.62 -5.24
N LEU A 167 8.17 -6.83 -4.88
CA LEU A 167 8.25 -5.85 -3.78
C LEU A 167 8.42 -6.56 -2.42
N CYS A 168 7.66 -7.63 -2.17
CA CYS A 168 7.78 -8.45 -0.97
C CYS A 168 9.16 -9.11 -0.84
N GLN A 169 9.67 -9.72 -1.92
CA GLN A 169 11.02 -10.31 -1.93
C GLN A 169 12.09 -9.28 -1.59
N THR A 170 11.96 -8.07 -2.12
CA THR A 170 12.92 -6.99 -1.86
C THR A 170 12.88 -6.57 -0.39
N ALA A 171 11.68 -6.40 0.18
CA ALA A 171 11.50 -6.08 1.59
C ALA A 171 12.05 -7.19 2.51
N VAL A 172 11.80 -8.46 2.20
CA VAL A 172 12.37 -9.59 2.94
C VAL A 172 13.89 -9.55 2.93
N GLY A 173 14.50 -9.26 1.77
CA GLY A 173 15.96 -9.10 1.66
C GLY A 173 16.49 -7.97 2.54
N LEU A 174 15.87 -6.79 2.48
CA LEU A 174 16.26 -5.64 3.31
C LEU A 174 16.14 -5.91 4.81
N ILE A 175 15.00 -6.46 5.23
CA ILE A 175 14.73 -6.77 6.64
C ILE A 175 15.69 -7.84 7.13
N SER A 176 15.90 -8.91 6.37
CA SER A 176 16.79 -10.01 6.77
C SER A 176 18.24 -9.54 6.93
N ASN A 177 18.71 -8.67 6.05
CA ASN A 177 20.06 -8.09 6.14
C ASN A 177 20.20 -7.19 7.37
N ALA A 178 19.22 -6.34 7.65
CA ALA A 178 19.27 -5.46 8.81
C ALA A 178 19.04 -6.21 10.14
N LEU A 179 18.35 -7.36 10.12
CA LEU A 179 18.06 -8.15 11.32
C LEU A 179 19.32 -8.73 11.96
N SER A 180 20.40 -8.95 11.19
CA SER A 180 21.65 -9.48 11.75
C SER A 180 22.34 -8.53 12.73
N GLU A 181 21.99 -7.25 12.70
CA GLU A 181 22.52 -6.21 13.58
C GLU A 181 21.71 -6.06 14.87
N VAL A 182 20.52 -6.66 14.94
CA VAL A 182 19.61 -6.54 16.09
C VAL A 182 19.93 -7.60 17.15
N ASP A 183 20.38 -7.18 18.32
CA ASP A 183 20.82 -8.06 19.42
C ASP A 183 19.89 -8.06 20.65
N ASN A 184 18.90 -7.18 20.70
CA ASN A 184 17.94 -7.07 21.81
C ASN A 184 16.57 -7.72 21.48
N ALA A 185 16.06 -8.50 22.43
CA ALA A 185 14.78 -9.19 22.32
C ALA A 185 13.57 -8.26 22.19
N GLU A 186 13.62 -7.08 22.82
CA GLU A 186 12.54 -6.09 22.74
C GLU A 186 12.42 -5.50 21.33
N SER A 187 13.55 -5.14 20.71
CA SER A 187 13.60 -4.65 19.33
C SER A 187 13.08 -5.71 18.35
N LEU A 188 13.48 -6.97 18.51
CA LEU A 188 12.97 -8.09 17.71
C LEU A 188 11.45 -8.25 17.83
N LEU A 189 10.90 -8.09 19.04
CA LEU A 189 9.45 -8.17 19.27
C LEU A 189 8.72 -7.00 18.59
N ARG A 190 9.26 -5.77 18.68
CA ARG A 190 8.71 -4.60 17.98
C ARG A 190 8.68 -4.81 16.47
N ILE A 191 9.79 -5.25 15.88
CA ILE A 191 9.92 -5.55 14.44
C ILE A 191 8.87 -6.60 14.02
N LYS A 192 8.78 -7.71 14.77
CA LYS A 192 7.80 -8.77 14.51
C LYS A 192 6.36 -8.24 14.56
N ASN A 193 6.03 -7.41 15.55
CA ASN A 193 4.69 -6.85 15.69
C ASN A 193 4.34 -5.92 14.52
N LEU A 194 5.29 -5.12 14.05
CA LEU A 194 5.09 -4.23 12.92
C LEU A 194 4.91 -4.99 11.60
N ILE A 195 5.73 -6.02 11.34
CA ILE A 195 5.56 -6.90 10.18
C ILE A 195 4.19 -7.62 10.23
N ALA A 196 3.78 -8.10 11.40
CA ALA A 196 2.48 -8.72 11.58
C ALA A 196 1.32 -7.76 11.33
N LEU A 197 1.45 -6.49 11.77
CA LEU A 197 0.47 -5.44 11.49
C LEU A 197 0.37 -5.19 9.99
N PHE A 198 1.50 -5.04 9.29
CA PHE A 198 1.53 -4.87 7.84
C PHE A 198 0.85 -6.04 7.11
N MET A 199 1.16 -7.29 7.48
CA MET A 199 0.50 -8.46 6.89
C MET A 199 -1.01 -8.45 7.11
N GLN A 200 -1.47 -8.00 8.29
CA GLN A 200 -2.88 -7.87 8.61
C GLN A 200 -3.55 -6.81 7.75
N THR A 201 -2.92 -5.63 7.59
CA THR A 201 -3.42 -4.55 6.73
C THR A 201 -3.57 -5.03 5.29
N MET A 202 -2.53 -5.65 4.73
CA MET A 202 -2.52 -6.09 3.33
C MET A 202 -3.47 -7.26 3.02
N ASN A 203 -3.99 -7.95 4.03
CA ASN A 203 -4.95 -9.03 3.85
C ASN A 203 -6.41 -8.53 3.76
N VAL A 204 -6.68 -7.27 4.13
CA VAL A 204 -8.04 -6.67 4.06
C VAL A 204 -8.21 -5.77 2.85
N SER A 205 -7.18 -5.02 2.46
CA SER A 205 -7.24 -3.99 1.42
C SER A 205 -7.40 -4.54 -0.01
#